data_AF-A0A816TR53-F1
#
_entry.id   AF-A0A816TR53-F1
#
_cell.length_a   1.000
_cell.length_b   1.000
_cell.length_c   1.000
_cell.angle_alpha   90.00
_cell.angle_beta   90.00
_cell.angle_gamma   90.00
#
_symmetry.space_group_name_H-M   'P 1'
#
loop_
_entity.id
_entity.type
_entity.pdbx_description
1 polymer ?
#
loop_
_entity_poly.entity_id
_entity_poly.type
_entity_poly.pdbx_seq_one_letter_code
_entity_poly.pdbx_strand_id
1 'polypeptide(L)'
;TGMDQENCLKLLYQNGKLEDGDCKEQVKRIIREGQADIHADRALSFACQVDVLKYCNDIPIGSGKQLQCLLSMGKSVTSECQNILEKRRELWQSVYNAYGVSGLASPVLRSTNNGHCLRSILLFSSFIIMTGLIYCAYVQQPYPEIIINDLK
;
A
#
# COMPACT_ATOMS: atom_id res chain seq x y z
N THR A 1 0.87 23.02 26.43
CA THR A 1 0.50 24.03 25.42
C THR A 1 1.32 23.80 24.18
N GLY A 2 0.69 23.33 23.11
CA GLY A 2 1.37 22.97 21.87
C GLY A 2 0.40 22.36 20.87
N MET A 3 -0.75 23.01 20.67
CA MET A 3 -1.65 22.63 19.58
C MET A 3 -1.03 23.20 18.31
N ASP A 4 -0.30 22.36 17.59
CA ASP A 4 0.30 22.73 16.31
C ASP A 4 -0.81 23.10 15.29
N GLN A 5 -0.50 24.00 14.35
CA GLN A 5 -1.44 24.50 13.34
C GLN A 5 -2.09 23.37 12.52
N GLU A 6 -1.35 22.30 12.23
CA GLU A 6 -1.81 21.11 11.52
C GLU A 6 -2.95 20.41 12.27
N ASN A 7 -2.85 20.30 13.60
CA ASN A 7 -3.92 19.72 14.40
C ASN A 7 -5.19 20.58 14.41
N CYS A 8 -5.06 21.91 14.39
CA CYS A 8 -6.22 22.80 14.24
C CYS A 8 -6.93 22.57 12.91
N LEU A 9 -6.18 22.49 11.82
CA LEU A 9 -6.75 22.30 10.48
C LEU A 9 -7.43 20.93 10.33
N LYS A 10 -6.83 19.88 10.89
CA LYS A 10 -7.42 18.54 10.97
C LYS A 10 -8.75 18.54 11.76
N LEU A 11 -8.82 19.29 12.86
CA LEU A 11 -10.06 19.47 13.63
C LEU A 11 -11.14 20.23 12.86
N LEU A 12 -10.78 21.27 12.12
CA LEU A 12 -11.74 22.01 11.28
C LEU A 12 -12.31 21.13 10.17
N TYR A 13 -11.47 20.30 9.55
CA TYR A 13 -11.90 19.30 8.56
C TYR A 13 -12.86 18.27 9.18
N GLN A 14 -12.49 17.69 10.33
CA GLN A 14 -13.30 16.68 11.01
C GLN A 14 -14.68 17.22 11.44
N ASN A 15 -14.74 18.49 11.84
CA ASN A 15 -15.98 19.16 12.24
C ASN A 15 -16.79 19.72 11.06
N GLY A 16 -16.35 19.51 9.81
CA GLY A 16 -17.04 20.01 8.62
C GLY A 16 -17.06 21.54 8.49
N LYS A 17 -16.18 22.25 9.20
CA LYS A 17 -16.15 23.73 9.25
C LYS A 17 -15.32 24.36 8.14
N LEU A 18 -14.62 23.57 7.35
CA LEU A 18 -13.95 24.06 6.15
C LEU A 18 -15.02 24.23 5.08
N GLU A 19 -15.07 25.39 4.43
CA GLU A 19 -15.96 25.64 3.29
C GLU A 19 -15.20 25.51 1.97
N ASP A 20 -14.01 26.09 1.93
CA ASP A 20 -13.10 26.12 0.78
C ASP A 20 -12.71 24.71 0.30
N GLY A 21 -12.98 24.43 -0.97
CA GLY A 21 -12.78 23.12 -1.60
C GLY A 21 -11.30 22.76 -1.79
N ASP A 22 -10.48 23.73 -2.17
CA ASP A 22 -9.05 23.53 -2.42
C ASP A 22 -8.31 23.29 -1.10
N CYS A 23 -8.66 24.05 -0.07
CA CYS A 23 -8.20 23.85 1.30
C CYS A 23 -8.55 22.45 1.77
N LYS A 24 -9.82 22.00 1.61
CA LYS A 24 -10.23 20.63 1.96
C LYS A 24 -9.37 19.56 1.29
N GLU A 25 -9.09 19.69 -0.01
CA GLU A 25 -8.23 18.74 -0.73
C GLU A 25 -6.79 18.75 -0.20
N GLN A 26 -6.25 19.93 0.12
CA GLN A 26 -4.94 20.04 0.76
C GLN A 26 -4.92 19.39 2.15
N VAL A 27 -5.98 19.57 2.97
CA VAL A 27 -6.07 18.92 4.29
C VAL A 27 -6.15 17.41 4.13
N LYS A 28 -6.95 16.89 3.19
CA LYS A 28 -7.01 15.44 2.90
C LYS A 28 -5.64 14.89 2.51
N ARG A 29 -4.83 15.65 1.76
CA ARG A 29 -3.45 15.27 1.44
C ARG A 29 -2.58 15.19 2.70
N ILE A 30 -2.59 16.24 3.52
CA ILE A 30 -1.83 16.28 4.80
C ILE A 30 -2.22 15.11 5.71
N ILE A 31 -3.52 14.81 5.82
CA ILE A 31 -4.02 13.69 6.64
C ILE A 31 -3.48 12.35 6.14
N ARG A 32 -3.48 12.12 4.82
CA ARG A 32 -2.96 10.88 4.21
C ARG A 32 -1.45 10.73 4.35
N GLU A 33 -0.71 11.81 4.12
CA GLU A 33 0.75 11.82 4.27
C GLU A 33 1.15 11.60 5.73
N GLY A 34 0.40 12.17 6.68
CA GLY A 34 0.62 11.94 8.12
C GLY A 34 0.34 10.51 8.59
N GLN A 35 -0.39 9.71 7.82
CA GLN A 35 -0.61 8.28 8.11
C GLN A 35 0.55 7.39 7.65
N ALA A 36 1.52 7.93 6.92
CA ALA A 36 2.61 7.14 6.36
C ALA A 36 3.49 6.49 7.43
N ASP A 37 3.67 7.13 8.59
CA ASP A 37 4.45 6.60 9.70
C ASP A 37 4.05 7.23 11.05
N ILE A 38 4.39 6.58 12.17
CA ILE A 38 4.13 7.12 13.51
C ILE A 38 4.88 8.42 13.75
N HIS A 39 6.07 8.57 13.17
CA HIS A 39 6.90 9.78 13.28
C HIS A 39 6.48 10.92 12.37
N ALA A 40 5.68 10.63 11.33
CA ALA A 40 5.13 11.67 10.45
C ALA A 40 4.12 12.56 11.20
N ASP A 41 3.53 12.03 12.27
CA ASP A 41 2.54 12.70 13.08
C ASP A 41 3.10 12.99 14.47
N ARG A 42 3.44 14.25 14.73
CA ARG A 42 4.07 14.66 16.00
C ARG A 42 3.24 14.28 17.23
N ALA A 43 1.91 14.42 17.16
CA ALA A 43 1.04 14.14 18.30
C ALA A 43 1.01 12.63 18.62
N LEU A 44 0.93 11.80 17.59
CA LEU A 44 1.02 10.34 17.74
C LEU A 44 2.41 9.90 18.20
N SER A 45 3.48 10.44 17.60
CA SER A 45 4.85 10.10 17.96
C SER A 45 5.15 10.39 19.43
N PHE A 46 4.60 11.47 19.99
CA PHE A 46 4.80 11.84 21.38
C PHE A 46 3.98 10.93 22.32
N ALA A 47 2.68 10.79 22.06
CA ALA A 47 1.79 10.01 22.92
C ALA A 47 2.09 8.51 22.93
N CYS A 48 2.57 7.95 21.81
CA CYS A 48 2.84 6.53 21.67
C CYS A 48 4.32 6.16 21.81
N GLN A 49 5.21 7.10 22.17
CA GLN A 49 6.66 6.86 22.19
C GLN A 49 7.04 5.67 23.08
N VAL A 50 6.46 5.59 24.28
CA VAL A 50 6.73 4.51 25.25
C VAL A 50 6.19 3.18 24.74
N ASP A 51 5.02 3.19 24.09
CA ASP A 51 4.39 1.99 23.52
C ASP A 51 5.17 1.44 22.33
N VAL A 52 5.75 2.31 21.49
CA VAL A 52 6.64 1.90 20.40
C VAL A 52 7.84 1.15 20.97
N LEU A 53 8.49 1.69 22.00
CA LEU A 53 9.65 1.06 22.63
C LEU A 53 9.29 -0.26 23.31
N LYS A 54 8.09 -0.37 23.88
CA LYS A 54 7.65 -1.56 24.60
C LYS A 54 7.19 -2.69 23.67
N TYR A 55 6.44 -2.37 22.62
CA TYR A 55 5.73 -3.36 21.81
C TYR A 55 6.27 -3.49 20.37
N CYS A 56 6.88 -2.42 19.84
CA CYS A 56 7.26 -2.32 18.42
C CYS A 56 8.75 -1.98 18.25
N ASN A 57 9.58 -2.23 19.26
CA ASN A 57 11.03 -1.94 19.25
C ASN A 57 11.75 -2.63 18.08
N ASP A 58 11.44 -3.92 17.84
CA ASP A 58 12.11 -4.72 16.80
C ASP A 58 11.64 -4.37 15.37
N ILE A 59 10.66 -3.46 15.24
CA ILE A 59 10.14 -3.03 13.96
C ILE A 59 11.00 -1.88 13.44
N PRO A 60 11.59 -1.99 12.23
CA PRO A 60 12.39 -0.91 11.67
C PRO A 60 11.53 0.32 11.40
N ILE A 61 12.13 1.50 11.63
CA ILE A 61 11.52 2.79 11.36
C ILE A 61 11.27 2.95 9.86
N GLY A 62 10.14 3.57 9.49
CA GLY A 62 9.77 3.82 8.11
C GLY A 62 8.70 2.87 7.58
N SER A 63 8.14 3.26 6.44
CA SER A 63 7.08 2.51 5.73
C SER A 63 5.82 2.25 6.57
N GLY A 64 5.62 2.95 7.70
CA GLY A 64 4.43 2.82 8.52
C GLY A 64 4.32 1.54 9.33
N LYS A 65 5.39 0.74 9.40
CA LYS A 65 5.37 -0.56 10.08
C LYS A 65 5.13 -0.43 11.58
N GLN A 66 5.76 0.56 12.22
CA GLN A 66 5.56 0.82 13.65
C GLN A 66 4.14 1.30 13.96
N LEU A 67 3.57 2.14 13.09
CA LEU A 67 2.17 2.55 13.21
C LEU A 67 1.21 1.35 13.07
N GLN A 68 1.45 0.46 12.09
CA GLN A 68 0.67 -0.77 11.93
C GLN A 68 0.78 -1.70 13.13
N CYS A 69 1.98 -1.85 13.69
CA CYS A 69 2.21 -2.60 14.91
C CYS A 69 1.36 -2.05 16.06
N LEU A 70 1.41 -0.75 16.33
CA LEU A 70 0.59 -0.11 17.38
C LEU A 70 -0.92 -0.28 17.14
N LEU A 71 -1.37 -0.16 15.88
CA LEU A 71 -2.78 -0.38 15.54
C LEU A 71 -3.24 -1.81 15.84
N SER A 72 -2.35 -2.80 15.71
CA SER A 72 -2.63 -4.21 16.03
C SER A 72 -2.69 -4.49 17.53
N MET A 73 -1.99 -3.70 18.36
CA MET A 73 -2.00 -3.86 19.82
C MET A 73 -3.33 -3.47 20.47
N GLY A 74 -4.16 -2.67 19.79
CA GLY A 74 -5.50 -2.29 20.23
C GLY A 74 -5.50 -1.59 21.58
N LYS A 75 -6.06 -2.24 22.62
CA LYS A 75 -6.17 -1.72 23.99
C LYS A 75 -4.96 -2.04 24.89
N SER A 76 -3.94 -2.70 24.35
CA SER A 76 -2.75 -3.11 25.13
C SER A 76 -1.74 -1.98 25.33
N VAL A 77 -1.87 -0.90 24.55
CA VAL A 77 -1.06 0.32 24.66
C VAL A 77 -1.55 1.19 25.82
N THR A 78 -0.78 2.24 26.17
CA THR A 78 -1.21 3.23 27.16
C THR A 78 -2.54 3.89 26.77
N SER A 79 -3.31 4.34 27.77
CA SER A 79 -4.58 5.05 27.54
C SER A 79 -4.40 6.34 26.74
N GLU A 80 -3.26 7.02 26.91
CA GLU A 80 -2.89 8.21 26.17
C GLU A 80 -2.69 7.90 24.68
N CYS A 81 -1.86 6.91 24.36
CA CYS A 81 -1.64 6.45 22.99
C CYS A 81 -2.93 5.95 22.34
N GLN A 82 -3.74 5.16 23.08
CA GLN A 82 -5.00 4.62 22.58
C GLN A 82 -5.97 5.74 22.16
N ASN A 83 -6.13 6.78 22.99
CA ASN A 83 -7.05 7.89 22.72
C ASN A 83 -6.67 8.64 21.43
N ILE A 84 -5.38 8.92 21.25
CA ILE A 84 -4.92 9.63 20.04
C ILE A 84 -5.00 8.71 18.81
N LEU A 85 -4.63 7.44 18.92
CA LEU A 85 -4.76 6.46 17.84
C LEU A 85 -6.21 6.31 17.37
N GLU A 86 -7.18 6.24 18.29
CA GLU A 86 -8.60 6.17 17.95
C GLU A 86 -9.07 7.41 17.20
N LYS A 87 -8.77 8.60 17.72
CA LYS A 87 -9.09 9.87 17.04
C LYS A 87 -8.48 9.94 15.64
N ARG A 88 -7.23 9.51 15.48
CA ARG A 88 -6.55 9.52 14.17
C ARG A 88 -7.13 8.49 13.22
N ARG A 89 -7.50 7.30 13.71
CA ARG A 89 -8.14 6.24 12.92
C ARG A 89 -9.46 6.71 12.32
N GLU A 90 -10.31 7.36 13.12
CA GLU A 90 -11.58 7.92 12.65
C GLU A 90 -11.35 9.01 11.59
N LEU A 91 -10.39 9.91 11.84
CA LEU A 91 -10.02 10.95 10.89
C LEU A 91 -9.55 10.36 9.55
N TRP A 92 -8.66 9.37 9.57
CA TRP A 92 -8.18 8.69 8.36
C TRP A 92 -9.32 8.00 7.61
N GLN A 93 -10.18 7.26 8.32
CA GLN A 93 -11.37 6.62 7.73
C GLN A 93 -12.29 7.63 7.05
N SER A 94 -12.51 8.80 7.67
CA SER A 94 -13.32 9.87 7.05
C SER A 94 -12.73 10.37 5.72
N VAL A 95 -11.39 10.44 5.61
CA VAL A 95 -10.71 10.87 4.38
C VAL A 95 -10.75 9.77 3.32
N TYR A 96 -10.53 8.51 3.70
CA TYR A 96 -10.63 7.37 2.77
C TYR A 96 -12.02 7.24 2.17
N ASN A 97 -13.06 7.32 3.00
CA ASN A 97 -14.45 7.24 2.55
C ASN A 97 -14.80 8.41 1.62
N ALA A 98 -14.28 9.62 1.88
CA ALA A 98 -14.49 10.78 1.02
C ALA A 98 -13.77 10.70 -0.33
N TYR A 99 -12.68 9.94 -0.44
CA TYR A 99 -11.90 9.81 -1.66
C TYR A 99 -12.43 8.74 -2.62
N GLY A 100 -13.20 7.77 -2.08
CA GLY A 100 -13.67 6.60 -2.82
C GLY A 100 -12.53 5.76 -3.41
N VAL A 101 -12.87 4.70 -4.14
CA VAL A 101 -11.89 3.85 -4.84
C VAL A 101 -11.07 4.63 -5.89
N SER A 102 -11.63 5.75 -6.39
CA SER A 102 -11.08 6.55 -7.48
C SER A 102 -9.74 7.22 -7.15
N GLY A 103 -9.48 7.63 -5.90
CA GLY A 103 -8.16 8.18 -5.56
C GLY A 103 -7.27 7.31 -4.69
N LEU A 104 -7.64 6.03 -4.52
CA LEU A 104 -6.67 4.96 -4.31
C LEU A 104 -6.07 4.49 -5.65
N ALA A 105 -6.81 4.65 -6.76
CA ALA A 105 -6.30 4.32 -8.09
C ALA A 105 -5.13 5.23 -8.50
N SER A 106 -5.14 6.53 -8.19
CA SER A 106 -4.08 7.43 -8.63
C SER A 106 -2.68 7.15 -8.04
N PRO A 107 -2.51 6.81 -6.74
CA PRO A 107 -1.23 6.34 -6.21
C PRO A 107 -0.83 4.96 -6.74
N VAL A 108 -1.78 4.02 -6.84
CA VAL A 108 -1.52 2.64 -7.30
C VAL A 108 -1.10 2.61 -8.78
N LEU A 109 -1.78 3.37 -9.64
CA LEU A 109 -1.46 3.46 -11.06
C LEU A 109 -0.14 4.21 -11.32
N ARG A 110 0.25 5.15 -10.45
CA ARG A 110 1.52 5.90 -10.52
C ARG A 110 2.72 5.12 -9.96
N SER A 111 2.52 3.91 -9.42
CA SER A 111 3.64 3.05 -9.04
C SER A 111 4.49 2.73 -10.27
N THR A 112 5.68 3.32 -10.37
CA THR A 112 6.70 3.11 -11.43
C THR A 112 7.26 1.68 -11.44
N ASN A 113 6.70 0.76 -10.66
CA ASN A 113 6.97 -0.67 -10.80
C ASN A 113 5.95 -1.40 -11.72
N ASN A 114 4.88 -0.72 -12.16
CA ASN A 114 3.82 -1.28 -13.00
C ASN A 114 4.34 -1.74 -14.38
N GLY A 115 5.30 -1.01 -14.96
CA GLY A 115 5.87 -1.35 -16.25
C GLY A 115 6.82 -2.54 -16.18
N HIS A 116 7.62 -2.66 -15.12
CA HIS A 116 8.64 -3.70 -15.01
C HIS A 116 8.05 -5.07 -14.69
N CYS A 117 7.10 -5.16 -13.75
CA CYS A 117 6.42 -6.43 -13.48
C CYS A 117 5.60 -6.89 -14.69
N LEU A 118 4.82 -6.00 -15.32
CA LEU A 118 4.01 -6.34 -16.50
C LEU A 118 4.89 -6.73 -17.69
N ARG A 119 5.96 -5.97 -17.98
CA ARG A 119 6.91 -6.29 -19.05
C ARG A 119 7.65 -7.60 -18.79
N SER A 120 8.02 -7.89 -17.56
CA SER A 120 8.63 -9.18 -17.20
C SER A 120 7.66 -10.33 -17.47
N ILE A 121 6.40 -10.22 -17.03
CA ILE A 121 5.36 -11.24 -17.25
C ILE A 121 5.13 -11.48 -18.75
N LEU A 122 5.04 -10.41 -19.55
CA LEU A 122 4.83 -10.51 -21.01
C LEU A 122 6.00 -11.17 -21.74
N LEU A 123 7.24 -10.98 -21.27
CA LEU A 123 8.42 -11.62 -21.84
C LEU A 123 8.45 -13.12 -21.54
N PHE A 124 8.12 -13.51 -20.30
CA PHE A 124 8.07 -14.92 -19.92
C PHE A 124 6.97 -15.68 -20.66
N SER A 125 5.77 -15.11 -20.80
CA SER A 125 4.67 -15.77 -21.51
C SER A 125 4.96 -15.96 -23.00
N SER A 126 5.57 -14.97 -23.65
CA SER A 126 6.01 -15.08 -25.04
C SER A 126 7.06 -16.17 -25.24
N PHE A 127 8.04 -16.30 -24.34
CA PHE A 127 9.05 -17.35 -24.40
C PHE A 127 8.43 -18.75 -24.26
N ILE A 128 7.53 -18.94 -23.30
CA ILE A 128 6.83 -20.22 -23.10
C ILE A 128 6.05 -20.60 -24.37
N ILE A 129 5.31 -19.66 -24.96
CA ILE A 129 4.54 -19.90 -26.20
C ILE A 129 5.47 -20.28 -27.36
N MET A 130 6.58 -19.54 -27.55
CA MET A 130 7.54 -19.82 -28.61
C MET A 130 8.20 -21.19 -28.46
N THR A 131 8.63 -21.55 -27.24
CA THR A 131 9.21 -22.87 -26.98
C THR A 131 8.21 -24.01 -27.19
N GLY A 132 6.94 -23.81 -26.81
CA GLY A 132 5.87 -24.77 -27.05
C GLY A 132 5.57 -24.98 -28.53
N LEU A 133 5.50 -23.90 -29.31
CA LEU A 133 5.28 -23.97 -30.77
C LEU A 133 6.45 -24.65 -31.49
N ILE A 134 7.69 -24.33 -31.10
CA ILE A 134 8.89 -24.98 -31.64
C ILE A 134 8.91 -26.46 -31.28
N TYR A 135 8.62 -26.82 -30.03
CA TYR A 135 8.57 -28.22 -29.59
C TYR A 135 7.49 -29.00 -30.35
N CYS A 136 6.29 -28.44 -30.50
CA CYS A 136 5.22 -29.04 -31.32
C CYS A 136 5.66 -29.22 -32.78
N ALA A 137 6.35 -28.25 -33.37
CA ALA A 137 6.86 -28.34 -34.73
C ALA A 137 7.98 -29.41 -34.89
N TYR A 138 8.83 -29.59 -33.86
CA TYR A 138 9.86 -30.63 -33.85
C TYR A 138 9.27 -32.04 -33.66
N VAL A 139 8.22 -32.17 -32.85
CA VAL A 139 7.57 -33.48 -32.61
C VAL A 139 6.74 -33.93 -33.81
N GLN A 140 6.29 -33.01 -34.66
CA GLN A 140 5.64 -33.31 -35.94
C GLN A 140 6.65 -33.54 -37.09
N GLN A 141 7.83 -34.11 -36.82
CA GLN A 141 8.63 -34.72 -37.88
C GLN A 141 7.98 -36.06 -38.26
N PRO A 142 7.71 -36.33 -39.55
CA PRO A 142 7.17 -37.62 -39.97
C PRO A 142 8.24 -38.68 -39.67
N TYR A 143 7.85 -39.76 -38.97
CA TYR A 143 8.67 -40.98 -38.95
C TYR A 143 8.91 -41.39 -40.42
N PRO A 144 10.15 -41.68 -40.85
CA PRO A 144 10.35 -42.24 -42.17
C PRO A 144 9.62 -43.60 -42.24
N GLU A 145 8.74 -43.76 -43.23
CA GLU A 145 8.19 -45.07 -43.59
C GLU A 145 9.36 -46.00 -43.94
N ILE A 146 9.69 -46.92 -43.03
CA ILE A 146 10.64 -48.00 -43.32
C ILE A 146 9.95 -48.94 -44.31
N ILE A 147 10.53 -48.97 -45.51
CA ILE A 147 10.17 -49.78 -46.67
C ILE A 147 9.98 -51.25 -46.25
N ILE A 148 8.73 -51.71 -46.17
CA ILE A 148 8.37 -53.14 -46.15
C ILE A 148 8.39 -53.62 -47.59
N ASN A 149 9.58 -53.81 -48.15
CA ASN A 149 9.81 -54.52 -49.42
C ASN A 149 11.24 -55.05 -49.42
N ASP A 150 11.56 -55.95 -48.48
CA ASP A 150 12.73 -56.83 -48.58
C ASP A 150 12.62 -58.03 -47.62
N LEU A 151 11.41 -58.60 -47.48
CA LEU A 151 11.22 -59.94 -46.95
C LEU A 151 10.43 -60.76 -47.96
N LYS A 152 11.21 -61.52 -48.73
CA LYS A 152 10.92 -62.80 -49.37
C LYS A 152 9.73 -63.56 -48.80
#